data_AF-A0A0C9XHT0-F1
#
_entry.id   AF-A0A0C9XHT0-F1
#
_cell.length_a   1.000
_cell.length_b   1.000
_cell.length_c   1.000
_cell.angle_alpha   90.00
_cell.angle_beta   90.00
_cell.angle_gamma   90.00
#
_symmetry.space_group_name_H-M   'P 1'
#
loop_
_entity.id
_entity.type
_entity.pdbx_description
1 polymer ?
#
loop_
_entity_poly.entity_id
_entity_poly.type
_entity_poly.pdbx_seq_one_letter_code
_entity_poly.pdbx_strand_id
1 'polypeptide(L)'
;MSGNHVFQGAQNFVMSGCTFNTADTINYNTGAGNRTTSDAVIPVKPNSSIRFTGRSDVLAKLKEHFTAESNDKLRRRKFFLLYGMGGIGKTQICLRFIEEMSD
;
A
#
# COMPACT_ATOMS: atom_id res chain seq x y z
N MET A 1 0.99 -32.16 24.18
CA MET A 1 1.44 -31.42 22.99
C MET A 1 0.18 -30.85 22.33
N SER A 2 0.03 -29.53 22.31
CA SER A 2 -1.14 -28.84 21.74
C SER A 2 -0.96 -28.76 20.22
N GLY A 3 -1.93 -29.20 19.43
CA GLY A 3 -1.87 -29.09 17.97
C GLY A 3 -2.07 -27.66 17.50
N ASN A 4 -1.60 -27.34 16.29
CA ASN A 4 -1.83 -26.04 15.68
C ASN A 4 -3.29 -25.87 15.28
N HIS A 5 -3.98 -24.95 15.94
CA HIS A 5 -5.37 -24.63 15.65
C HIS A 5 -5.47 -23.61 14.52
N VAL A 6 -5.68 -24.11 13.29
CA VAL A 6 -5.73 -23.29 12.07
C VAL A 6 -6.98 -22.40 12.00
N PHE A 7 -8.08 -22.80 12.66
CA PHE A 7 -9.39 -22.13 12.55
C PHE A 7 -10.07 -21.89 13.90
N GLN A 8 -9.31 -21.61 14.96
CA GLN A 8 -9.93 -21.39 16.28
C GLN A 8 -10.85 -20.16 16.26
N GLY A 9 -12.15 -20.39 16.42
CA GLY A 9 -13.18 -19.33 16.44
C GLY A 9 -13.74 -18.91 15.08
N ALA A 10 -13.39 -19.60 13.98
CA ALA A 10 -13.98 -19.31 12.67
C ALA A 10 -15.42 -19.83 12.55
N GLN A 11 -16.31 -19.05 11.94
CA GLN A 11 -17.69 -19.44 11.62
C GLN A 11 -18.06 -19.03 10.18
N ASN A 12 -18.95 -19.80 9.53
CA ASN A 12 -19.49 -19.55 8.18
C ASN A 12 -18.43 -19.49 7.04
N PHE A 13 -17.65 -20.57 6.85
CA PHE A 13 -16.77 -20.66 5.67
C PHE A 13 -17.02 -21.96 4.87
N VAL A 14 -16.81 -21.86 3.55
CA VAL A 14 -16.84 -22.99 2.61
C VAL A 14 -15.48 -23.06 1.94
N MET A 15 -14.86 -24.24 1.96
CA MET A 15 -13.60 -24.53 1.30
C MET A 15 -13.79 -25.75 0.40
N SER A 16 -13.37 -25.67 -0.86
CA SER A 16 -13.43 -26.80 -1.80
C SER A 16 -12.14 -26.86 -2.60
N GLY A 17 -11.52 -28.04 -2.65
CA GLY A 17 -10.33 -28.32 -3.47
C GLY A 17 -9.00 -27.74 -2.96
N CYS A 18 -8.89 -27.34 -1.68
CA CYS A 18 -7.68 -26.71 -1.14
C CYS A 18 -6.84 -27.66 -0.26
N THR A 19 -5.53 -27.42 -0.19
CA THR A 19 -4.59 -28.10 0.74
C THR A 19 -4.02 -27.09 1.73
N PHE A 20 -4.06 -27.41 3.02
CA PHE A 20 -3.52 -26.58 4.10
C PHE A 20 -2.23 -27.19 4.67
N ASN A 21 -1.14 -26.43 4.63
CA ASN A 21 0.11 -26.78 5.28
C ASN A 21 0.28 -25.92 6.53
N THR A 22 0.50 -26.55 7.68
CA THR A 22 0.65 -25.87 8.98
C THR A 22 1.97 -26.27 9.60
N ALA A 23 2.76 -25.30 10.04
CA ALA A 23 4.07 -25.52 10.66
C ALA A 23 4.18 -24.69 11.96
N ASP A 24 4.83 -25.27 12.98
CA ASP A 24 5.01 -24.65 14.31
C ASP A 24 5.96 -23.44 14.29
N THR A 25 6.96 -23.42 13.41
CA THR A 25 7.97 -22.35 13.35
C THR A 25 8.54 -22.25 11.94
N ILE A 26 8.67 -21.03 11.42
CA ILE A 26 9.30 -20.73 10.12
C ILE A 26 10.40 -19.69 10.39
N ASN A 27 11.66 -20.01 10.06
CA ASN A 27 12.82 -19.15 10.31
C ASN A 27 13.31 -18.47 9.03
N TYR A 28 13.58 -17.16 9.10
CA TYR A 28 14.17 -16.36 8.03
C TYR A 28 15.25 -15.42 8.60
N ASN A 29 16.39 -15.28 7.90
CA ASN A 29 17.50 -14.42 8.35
C ASN A 29 17.43 -13.04 7.68
N THR A 30 17.21 -11.99 8.47
CA THR A 30 17.19 -10.59 8.02
C THR A 30 18.05 -9.72 8.93
N GLY A 31 18.91 -8.87 8.36
CA GLY A 31 19.77 -7.94 9.10
C GLY A 31 18.97 -6.91 9.91
N ALA A 32 18.89 -7.19 11.22
CA ALA A 32 18.35 -6.47 12.38
C ALA A 32 17.70 -5.08 12.19
N GLY A 33 16.40 -5.02 12.50
CA GLY A 33 15.65 -3.78 12.76
C GLY A 33 14.15 -4.00 13.03
N ASN A 34 13.80 -4.91 13.94
CA ASN A 34 12.49 -5.17 14.57
C ASN A 34 11.20 -4.87 13.78
N ARG A 35 10.66 -5.90 13.12
CA ARG A 35 9.21 -6.20 12.97
C ARG A 35 9.06 -7.61 12.38
N THR A 36 8.43 -8.51 13.13
CA THR A 36 8.18 -9.90 12.71
C THR A 36 6.80 -10.02 12.06
N THR A 37 6.72 -10.88 11.03
CA THR A 37 5.57 -11.41 10.27
C THR A 37 5.24 -10.81 8.89
N SER A 38 5.14 -11.74 7.92
CA SER A 38 4.77 -11.70 6.48
C SER A 38 5.90 -11.44 5.46
N ASP A 39 6.44 -12.53 4.89
CA ASP A 39 7.50 -12.56 3.86
C ASP A 39 6.96 -12.42 2.42
N ALA A 40 5.98 -11.53 2.24
CA ALA A 40 5.87 -10.85 0.96
C ALA A 40 6.80 -9.64 1.11
N VAL A 41 7.94 -9.62 0.41
CA VAL A 41 8.74 -8.40 0.30
C VAL A 41 7.84 -7.37 -0.38
N ILE A 42 7.14 -6.58 0.42
CA ILE A 42 6.44 -5.39 -0.04
C ILE A 42 7.56 -4.49 -0.53
N PRO A 43 7.65 -4.19 -1.84
CA PRO A 43 8.64 -3.26 -2.33
C PRO A 43 8.45 -1.96 -1.56
N VAL A 44 9.48 -1.54 -0.82
CA VAL A 44 9.40 -0.31 -0.05
C VAL A 44 9.15 0.82 -1.05
N LYS A 45 8.03 1.55 -0.88
CA LYS A 45 7.76 2.75 -1.68
C LYS A 45 8.96 3.68 -1.49
N PRO A 46 9.69 4.05 -2.56
CA PRO A 46 10.73 5.04 -2.42
C PRO A 46 10.12 6.39 -2.03
N ASN A 47 10.86 7.19 -1.28
CA ASN A 47 10.50 8.58 -1.08
C ASN A 47 10.68 9.36 -2.38
N SER A 48 10.00 10.50 -2.50
CA SER A 48 10.32 11.47 -3.52
C SER A 48 11.77 11.92 -3.37
N SER A 49 12.41 12.20 -4.50
CA SER A 49 13.77 12.71 -4.50
C SER A 49 13.81 14.07 -3.82
N ILE A 50 14.80 14.29 -2.95
CA ILE A 50 15.05 15.61 -2.35
C ILE A 50 15.36 16.70 -3.39
N ARG A 51 15.74 16.30 -4.61
CA ARG A 51 16.02 17.18 -5.75
C ARG A 51 14.78 17.44 -6.60
N PHE A 52 13.66 16.78 -6.32
CA PHE A 52 12.41 17.02 -7.01
C PHE A 52 11.80 18.34 -6.51
N THR A 53 11.73 19.32 -7.40
CA THR A 53 11.24 20.67 -7.11
C THR A 53 10.18 21.12 -8.12
N GLY A 54 9.39 22.12 -7.76
CA GLY A 54 8.30 22.65 -8.58
C GLY A 54 7.07 21.72 -8.63
N ARG A 55 6.21 21.91 -9.65
CA ARG A 55 4.95 21.17 -9.85
C ARG A 55 3.91 21.31 -8.72
N SER A 56 4.03 22.37 -7.93
CA SER A 56 3.07 22.71 -6.87
C SER A 56 1.65 22.90 -7.40
N ASP A 57 1.51 23.39 -8.64
CA ASP A 57 0.24 23.53 -9.34
C ASP A 57 -0.43 22.17 -9.60
N VAL A 58 0.35 21.16 -10.01
CA VAL A 58 -0.14 19.80 -10.24
C VAL A 58 -0.46 19.11 -8.90
N LEU A 59 0.38 19.30 -7.89
CA LEU A 59 0.13 18.78 -6.54
C LEU A 59 -1.14 19.37 -5.93
N ALA A 60 -1.39 20.68 -6.10
CA ALA A 60 -2.62 21.32 -5.64
C ALA A 60 -3.86 20.71 -6.29
N LYS A 61 -3.84 20.48 -7.61
CA LYS A 61 -4.94 19.82 -8.34
C LYS A 61 -5.17 18.38 -7.87
N LEU A 62 -4.09 17.65 -7.60
CA LEU A 62 -4.18 16.30 -7.02
C LEU A 62 -4.84 16.33 -5.65
N LYS A 63 -4.40 17.22 -4.76
CA LYS A 63 -4.99 17.40 -3.43
C LYS A 63 -6.47 17.71 -3.53
N GLU A 64 -6.83 18.78 -4.25
CA GLU A 64 -8.22 19.18 -4.47
C GLU A 64 -9.08 18.02 -4.97
N HIS A 65 -8.63 17.29 -6.00
CA HIS A 65 -9.39 16.18 -6.55
C HIS A 65 -9.64 15.07 -5.51
N PHE A 66 -8.62 14.65 -4.78
CA PHE A 66 -8.72 13.53 -3.85
C PHE A 66 -9.38 13.92 -2.51
N THR A 67 -9.20 15.15 -2.03
CA THR A 67 -9.78 15.64 -0.76
C THR A 67 -11.16 16.25 -0.90
N ALA A 68 -11.61 16.65 -2.10
CA ALA A 68 -12.96 17.19 -2.27
C ALA A 68 -14.02 16.23 -1.72
N GLU A 69 -14.78 16.69 -0.73
CA GLU A 69 -15.87 15.92 -0.13
C GLU A 69 -16.87 15.51 -1.22
N SER A 70 -17.10 14.20 -1.37
CA SER A 70 -18.15 13.73 -2.26
C SER A 70 -19.49 13.87 -1.52
N ASN A 71 -20.37 14.74 -2.00
CA ASN A 71 -21.78 14.77 -1.58
C ASN A 71 -22.56 13.47 -1.92
N ASP A 72 -21.86 12.50 -2.51
CA ASP A 72 -22.40 11.22 -2.93
C ASP A 72 -22.42 10.25 -1.74
N LYS A 73 -23.61 9.73 -1.42
CA LYS A 73 -23.84 8.80 -0.29
C LYS A 73 -23.02 7.50 -0.44
N LEU A 74 -22.54 7.22 -1.65
CA LEU A 74 -21.63 6.13 -1.98
C LEU A 74 -20.29 6.75 -2.36
N ARG A 75 -19.29 6.66 -1.47
CA ARG A 75 -17.91 7.07 -1.76
C ARG A 75 -17.39 6.33 -3.00
N ARG A 76 -17.47 6.96 -4.17
CA ARG A 76 -16.96 6.40 -5.44
C ARG A 76 -15.44 6.47 -5.47
N ARG A 77 -14.83 5.48 -6.11
CA ARG A 77 -13.38 5.45 -6.34
C ARG A 77 -12.99 6.60 -7.28
N LYS A 78 -12.03 7.43 -6.86
CA LYS A 78 -11.50 8.57 -7.64
C LYS A 78 -10.29 8.13 -8.47
N PHE A 79 -10.12 8.74 -9.64
CA PHE A 79 -9.01 8.46 -10.57
C PHE A 79 -8.46 9.79 -11.12
N PHE A 80 -7.14 9.89 -11.25
CA PHE A 80 -6.46 11.06 -11.81
C PHE A 80 -5.42 10.62 -12.85
N LEU A 81 -5.48 11.19 -14.06
CA LEU A 81 -4.53 10.89 -15.14
C LEU A 81 -3.41 11.92 -15.18
N LEU A 82 -2.18 11.47 -14.93
CA LEU A 82 -0.96 12.26 -15.07
C LEU A 82 -0.20 11.84 -16.33
N TYR A 83 -0.07 12.72 -17.32
CA TYR A 83 0.57 12.46 -18.61
C TYR A 83 1.69 13.46 -18.94
N GLY A 84 2.55 13.11 -19.90
CA GLY A 84 3.68 13.94 -20.33
C GLY A 84 4.88 13.10 -20.79
N MET A 85 5.91 13.77 -21.30
CA MET A 85 7.15 13.15 -21.81
C MET A 85 7.83 12.24 -20.78
N GLY A 86 8.65 11.29 -21.25
CA GLY A 86 9.53 10.49 -20.39
C GLY A 86 10.45 11.38 -19.55
N GLY A 87 10.80 10.94 -18.34
CA GLY A 87 11.73 11.67 -17.46
C GLY A 87 11.22 12.98 -16.84
N ILE A 88 10.04 13.50 -17.20
CA ILE A 88 9.50 14.78 -16.69
C ILE A 88 9.12 14.76 -15.19
N GLY A 89 9.28 13.62 -14.52
CA GLY A 89 9.03 13.50 -13.08
C GLY A 89 7.61 13.08 -12.68
N LYS A 90 6.81 12.47 -13.57
CA LYS A 90 5.43 12.01 -13.24
C LYS A 90 5.41 11.11 -12.00
N THR A 91 6.29 10.12 -11.94
CA THR A 91 6.43 9.25 -10.77
C THR A 91 6.82 10.04 -9.51
N GLN A 92 7.72 11.02 -9.64
CA GLN A 92 8.15 11.86 -8.52
C GLN A 92 6.99 12.71 -7.97
N ILE A 93 6.11 13.24 -8.84
CA ILE A 93 4.88 13.93 -8.44
C ILE A 93 4.00 13.01 -7.58
N CYS A 94 3.78 11.75 -8.02
CA CYS A 94 2.96 10.81 -7.26
C CYS A 94 3.57 10.46 -5.89
N LEU A 95 4.88 10.24 -5.83
CA LEU A 95 5.57 9.94 -4.57
C LEU A 95 5.49 11.12 -3.59
N ARG A 96 5.72 12.34 -4.10
CA ARG A 96 5.64 13.59 -3.33
C ARG A 96 4.23 13.85 -2.83
N PHE A 97 3.20 13.61 -3.66
CA PHE A 97 1.81 13.74 -3.26
C PHE A 97 1.47 12.81 -2.08
N ILE A 98 1.90 11.54 -2.13
CA ILE A 98 1.65 10.58 -1.04
C ILE A 98 2.32 11.06 0.25
N GLU A 99 3.56 11.55 0.17
CA GLU A 99 4.27 12.12 1.33
C GLU A 99 3.50 13.29 1.94
N GLU A 100 3.08 14.27 1.13
CA GLU A 100 2.33 15.44 1.60
C GLU A 100 0.91 15.15 2.11
N MET A 101 0.39 13.94 1.88
CA MET A 101 -0.92 13.49 2.36
C MET A 101 -0.81 12.51 3.53
N SER A 102 0.41 12.08 3.88
CA SER A 102 0.67 11.15 5.00
C SER A 102 0.97 11.85 6.32
N ASP A 103 1.25 13.16 6.27
CA ASP A 103 1.32 14.06 7.43
C ASP A 103 -0.09 14.50 7.87
#